data_AF-A0AB74BF25-F1
#
_entry.id   AF-A0AB74BF25-F1
#
_cell.length_a   1.000
_cell.length_b   1.000
_cell.length_c   1.000
_cell.angle_alpha   90.00
_cell.angle_beta   90.00
_cell.angle_gamma   90.00
#
_symmetry.space_group_name_H-M   'P 1'
#
loop_
_entity.id
_entity.type
_entity.pdbx_description
1 polymer ?
#
loop_
_entity_poly.entity_id
_entity_poly.type
_entity_poly.pdbx_seq_one_letter_code
_entity_poly.pdbx_strand_id
1 'polypeptide(L)' 'LVHKWIRLKEQKSPALPPTFIPLPMPLAGANSHPASSNICVEIQHLRGTIKVNWPAESAAACATFLRDLLR' A
#
# COMPACT_ATOMS: atom_id res chain seq x y z
N LEU A 1 63.98 20.92 17.38
CA LEU A 1 62.81 20.25 17.99
C LEU A 1 61.81 19.95 16.86
N VAL A 2 61.51 18.68 16.58
CA VAL A 2 60.54 18.31 15.53
C VAL A 2 59.33 17.69 16.22
N HIS A 3 58.17 18.33 16.08
CA HIS A 3 56.92 17.81 16.62
C HIS A 3 56.43 16.65 15.74
N LYS A 4 56.32 15.46 16.33
CA LYS A 4 55.72 14.29 15.68
C LYS A 4 54.21 14.40 15.75
N TRP A 5 53.55 14.58 14.62
CA TRP A 5 52.08 14.65 14.58
C TRP A 5 51.48 13.24 14.56
N ILE A 6 50.71 12.89 15.58
CA ILE A 6 49.90 11.66 15.61
C ILE A 6 48.53 11.99 15.01
N ARG A 7 48.12 11.25 13.99
CA ARG A 7 46.75 11.32 13.46
C ARG A 7 45.84 10.43 14.29
N LEU A 8 44.79 11.03 14.85
CA LEU A 8 43.68 10.32 15.46
C LEU A 8 42.90 9.64 14.32
N LYS A 9 42.85 8.30 14.33
CA LYS A 9 41.95 7.56 13.45
C LYS A 9 40.54 7.65 14.03
N GLU A 10 39.62 8.26 13.29
CA GLU A 10 38.19 8.24 13.59
C GLU A 10 37.74 6.78 13.77
N GLN A 11 37.31 6.40 14.98
CA GLN A 11 36.67 5.11 15.19
C GLN A 11 35.38 5.11 14.37
N LYS A 12 35.37 4.33 13.28
CA LYS A 12 34.15 4.00 12.54
C LYS A 12 33.23 3.22 13.49
N SER A 13 32.30 3.91 14.11
CA SER A 13 31.20 3.28 14.84
C SER A 13 30.47 2.33 13.88
N PRO A 14 30.27 1.05 14.24
CA PRO A 14 29.50 0.15 13.40
C PRO A 14 28.06 0.66 13.35
N ALA A 15 27.61 1.06 12.16
CA ALA A 15 26.22 1.42 11.94
C ALA A 15 25.35 0.17 12.22
N LEU A 16 24.45 0.26 13.21
CA LEU A 16 23.50 -0.80 13.50
C LEU A 16 22.61 -1.03 12.27
N PRO A 17 22.37 -2.27 11.86
CA PRO A 17 21.48 -2.56 10.75
C PRO A 17 20.05 -2.14 11.09
N PRO A 18 19.27 -1.62 10.12
CA PRO A 18 17.89 -1.24 10.35
C PRO A 18 17.08 -2.47 10.80
N THR A 19 16.35 -2.33 11.89
CA THR A 19 15.48 -3.38 12.44
C THR A 19 14.12 -3.32 11.74
N PHE A 20 13.76 -4.38 11.03
CA PHE A 20 12.42 -4.54 10.47
C PHE A 20 11.45 -5.02 11.56
N ILE A 21 10.29 -4.36 11.67
CA ILE A 21 9.20 -4.77 12.55
C ILE A 21 8.11 -5.41 11.69
N PRO A 22 7.82 -6.71 11.84
CA PRO A 22 6.73 -7.34 11.12
C PRO A 22 5.40 -6.81 11.64
N LEU A 23 4.58 -6.24 10.75
CA LEU A 23 3.22 -5.83 11.06
C LEU A 23 2.28 -7.03 10.82
N PRO A 24 1.38 -7.37 11.77
CA PRO A 24 0.40 -8.41 11.55
C PRO A 24 -0.57 -7.96 10.45
N MET A 25 -0.41 -8.54 9.27
CA MET A 25 -1.38 -8.40 8.19
C MET A 25 -2.52 -9.40 8.46
N PRO A 26 -3.80 -9.01 8.30
CA PRO A 26 -4.88 -9.98 8.30
C PRO A 26 -4.58 -10.98 7.20
N LEU A 27 -4.46 -12.26 7.56
CA LEU A 27 -4.41 -13.34 6.58
C LEU A 27 -5.69 -13.23 5.76
N ALA A 28 -5.59 -12.76 4.52
CA ALA A 28 -6.66 -12.91 3.55
C ALA A 28 -6.96 -14.41 3.51
N GLY A 29 -8.07 -14.80 4.11
CA GLY A 29 -8.39 -16.18 4.42
C GLY A 29 -8.16 -17.06 3.19
N ALA A 30 -7.53 -18.20 3.42
CA ALA A 30 -7.35 -19.27 2.45
C ALA A 30 -8.72 -19.80 2.01
N ASN A 31 -9.41 -19.05 1.16
CA ASN A 31 -10.58 -19.47 0.43
C ASN A 31 -10.19 -19.37 -1.03
N SER A 32 -9.65 -20.47 -1.56
CA SER A 32 -9.46 -20.74 -2.99
C SER A 32 -10.80 -20.88 -3.71
N HIS A 33 -11.77 -20.01 -3.44
CA HIS A 33 -12.79 -19.71 -4.42
C HIS A 33 -12.11 -18.94 -5.54
N PRO A 34 -12.47 -19.13 -6.83
CA PRO A 34 -12.08 -18.14 -7.83
C PRO A 34 -12.57 -16.83 -7.25
N ALA A 35 -11.64 -15.93 -6.89
CA ALA A 35 -12.01 -14.63 -6.38
C ALA A 35 -12.92 -14.06 -7.46
N SER A 36 -14.23 -14.07 -7.22
CA SER A 36 -15.20 -13.49 -8.13
C SER A 36 -14.69 -12.07 -8.30
N SER A 37 -14.13 -11.77 -9.48
CA SER A 37 -13.35 -10.57 -9.68
C SER A 37 -14.30 -9.40 -9.50
N ASN A 38 -14.38 -8.86 -8.29
CA ASN A 38 -15.36 -7.83 -8.00
C ASN A 38 -14.75 -6.49 -8.38
N ILE A 39 -15.55 -5.68 -9.08
CA ILE A 39 -15.23 -4.30 -9.42
C ILE A 39 -15.73 -3.43 -8.27
N CYS A 40 -14.81 -2.84 -7.51
CA CYS A 40 -15.13 -1.90 -6.45
C CYS A 40 -14.91 -0.47 -6.94
N VAL A 41 -15.97 0.34 -6.95
CA VAL A 41 -15.90 1.77 -7.24
C VAL A 41 -16.11 2.54 -5.94
N GLU A 42 -15.17 3.41 -5.61
CA GLU A 42 -15.22 4.27 -4.43
C GLU A 42 -15.41 5.72 -4.87
N ILE A 43 -16.54 6.31 -4.49
CA ILE A 43 -16.92 7.67 -4.87
C ILE A 43 -16.86 8.54 -3.62
N GLN A 44 -15.96 9.51 -3.63
CA GLN A 44 -15.84 10.47 -2.55
C GLN A 44 -16.98 11.50 -2.65
N HIS A 45 -17.83 11.58 -1.62
CA HIS A 45 -18.89 12.57 -1.50
C HIS A 45 -18.64 13.49 -0.30
N LEU A 46 -19.25 14.68 -0.30
CA LEU A 46 -19.04 15.72 0.72
C LEU A 46 -19.39 15.27 2.14
N ARG A 47 -20.28 14.28 2.29
CA ARG A 47 -20.72 13.71 3.59
C ARG A 47 -20.18 12.30 3.86
N GLY A 48 -19.30 11.77 3.03
CA GLY A 48 -18.75 10.43 3.21
C GLY A 48 -18.38 9.75 1.90
N THR A 49 -17.88 8.52 2.01
CA THR A 49 -17.44 7.75 0.85
C THR A 49 -18.44 6.66 0.52
N ILE A 50 -18.89 6.64 -0.73
CA ILE A 50 -19.84 5.63 -1.23
C ILE A 50 -19.03 4.54 -1.93
N LYS A 51 -19.19 3.30 -1.49
CA LYS A 51 -18.59 2.12 -2.13
C LYS A 51 -19.65 1.34 -2.86
N VAL A 52 -19.41 1.06 -4.12
CA VAL A 52 -20.27 0.21 -4.94
C VAL A 52 -19.48 -0.98 -5.44
N ASN A 53 -20.01 -2.17 -5.23
CA ASN A 53 -19.36 -3.43 -5.57
C ASN A 53 -20.17 -4.15 -6.66
N TRP A 54 -19.53 -4.44 -7.78
CA TRP A 54 -20.11 -5.20 -8.87
C TRP A 54 -19.38 -6.51 -9.11
N PRO A 55 -20.09 -7.59 -9.49
CA PRO A 55 -19.46 -8.77 -10.06
C PRO A 55 -18.80 -8.44 -11.42
N ALA A 56 -17.63 -9.02 -11.72
CA ALA A 56 -16.91 -8.81 -13.00
C ALA A 56 -17.78 -9.10 -14.21
N GLU A 57 -18.67 -10.07 -14.11
CA GLU A 57 -19.61 -10.47 -15.16
C GLU A 57 -20.54 -9.31 -15.56
N SER A 58 -20.72 -8.33 -14.66
CA SER A 58 -21.56 -7.14 -14.85
C SER A 58 -20.77 -5.86 -15.18
N ALA A 59 -19.53 -5.99 -15.68
CA ALA A 59 -18.67 -4.85 -16.02
C ALA A 59 -19.35 -3.80 -16.93
N ALA A 60 -20.23 -4.24 -17.85
CA ALA A 60 -20.98 -3.33 -18.72
C ALA A 60 -21.95 -2.43 -17.93
N ALA A 61 -22.60 -2.95 -16.88
CA ALA A 61 -23.48 -2.18 -16.01
C ALA A 61 -22.68 -1.16 -15.19
N CYS A 62 -21.52 -1.56 -14.66
CA CYS A 62 -20.58 -0.66 -13.98
C CYS A 62 -20.15 0.50 -14.90
N ALA A 63 -19.78 0.21 -16.15
CA ALA A 63 -19.37 1.23 -17.11
C ALA A 63 -20.51 2.22 -17.45
N THR A 64 -21.75 1.76 -17.55
CA THR A 64 -22.91 2.64 -17.77
C THR A 64 -23.16 3.54 -16.56
N PHE A 65 -23.15 2.98 -15.35
CA PHE A 65 -23.28 3.78 -14.13
C PHE A 65 -22.20 4.86 -14.02
N LEU A 66 -20.94 4.51 -14.28
CA LEU A 66 -19.83 5.48 -14.25
C LEU A 66 -19.99 6.59 -15.28
N ARG A 67 -20.49 6.29 -16.48
CA ARG A 67 -20.77 7.32 -17.50
C ARG A 67 -21.87 8.27 -17.07
N ASP A 68 -22.94 7.75 -16.46
CA ASP A 68 -24.04 8.57 -15.96
C ASP A 68 -23.61 9.44 -14.78
N LEU A 69 -22.72 8.93 -13.91
CA LEU A 69 -22.16 9.69 -12.79
C LEU A 69 -21.26 10.85 -13.23
N LEU A 70 -20.56 10.70 -14.37
CA LEU A 70 -19.61 11.68 -14.89
C LEU A 70 -20.22 12.69 -15.88
N ARG A 71 -21.49 12.52 -16.27
CA ARG A 71 -22.22 13.48 -17.11
C ARG A 71 -22.69 14.68 -16.32
#